data_AF-A0A8H2NQ11-F1
#
_entry.id   AF-A0A8H2NQ11-F1
#
_cell.length_a   1.000
_cell.length_b   1.000
_cell.length_c   1.000
_cell.angle_alpha   90.00
_cell.angle_beta   90.00
_cell.angle_gamma   90.00
#
_symmetry.space_group_name_H-M   'P 1'
#
loop_
_entity.id
_entity.type
_entity.pdbx_description
1 polymer ?
#
loop_
_entity_poly.entity_id
_entity_poly.type
_entity_poly.pdbx_seq_one_letter_code
_entity_poly.pdbx_strand_id
1 'polypeptide(L)'
;MLDTLDVNFHGKRHTDFDLKRIIKAQAQGFDEPVTAYLCGVFIRSRSGIGVVFGHKRKDQYGRFGDGHLIRTSDVLKVEREGRFWVMTTENSRYVLATFQRVNGRASLHDFLRLSQGLHHTTPRVLQ
;
A
#
# COMPACT_ATOMS: atom_id res chain seq x y z
N MET A 1 12.32 42.88 12.20
CA MET A 1 12.78 41.96 11.15
C MET A 1 12.18 40.60 11.52
N LEU A 2 11.19 40.13 10.77
CA LEU A 2 10.49 38.86 11.09
C LEU A 2 11.36 37.72 10.59
N ASP A 3 11.96 36.97 11.52
CA ASP A 3 12.66 35.72 11.21
C ASP A 3 11.68 34.76 10.57
N THR A 4 11.77 34.65 9.26
CA THR A 4 10.98 33.70 8.48
C THR A 4 11.68 32.35 8.63
N LEU A 5 11.25 31.56 9.61
CA LEU A 5 11.71 30.18 9.76
C LEU A 5 11.33 29.40 8.50
N ASP A 6 12.33 29.13 7.67
CA ASP A 6 12.15 28.33 6.45
C ASP A 6 12.03 26.85 6.84
N VAL A 7 10.80 26.43 7.13
CA VAL A 7 10.49 25.04 7.51
C VAL A 7 10.48 24.19 6.25
N ASN A 8 11.65 23.61 5.93
CA ASN A 8 11.77 22.61 4.89
C ASN A 8 11.16 21.28 5.37
N PHE A 9 9.89 21.04 5.01
CA PHE A 9 9.27 19.73 5.18
C PHE A 9 9.94 18.72 4.24
N HIS A 10 10.85 17.90 4.79
CA HIS A 10 11.48 16.77 4.10
C HIS A 10 10.52 15.57 3.96
N GLY A 11 9.23 15.83 3.78
CA GLY A 11 8.30 14.78 3.35
C GLY A 11 8.74 14.30 1.98
N LYS A 12 8.76 12.98 1.74
CA LYS A 12 8.89 12.44 0.38
C LYS A 12 7.77 13.06 -0.46
N ARG A 13 8.08 14.12 -1.22
CA ARG A 13 7.13 14.72 -2.15
C ARG A 13 6.65 13.59 -3.05
N HIS A 14 5.38 13.26 -2.95
CA HIS A 14 4.76 12.35 -3.91
C HIS A 14 4.91 12.97 -5.27
N THR A 15 5.38 12.18 -6.21
CA THR A 15 5.55 12.67 -7.57
C THR A 15 4.16 12.92 -8.16
N ASP A 16 4.02 13.89 -9.06
CA ASP A 16 2.77 14.08 -9.82
C ASP A 16 2.29 12.77 -10.47
N PHE A 17 3.23 11.88 -10.76
CA PHE A 17 2.97 10.53 -11.22
C PHE A 17 2.18 9.69 -10.20
N ASP A 18 2.54 9.72 -8.92
CA ASP A 18 1.84 9.00 -7.85
C ASP A 18 0.39 9.50 -7.72
N LEU A 19 0.20 10.82 -7.66
CA LEU A 19 -1.14 11.43 -7.56
C LEU A 19 -2.02 11.09 -8.77
N LYS A 20 -1.47 11.22 -9.98
CA LYS A 20 -2.17 10.82 -11.22
C LYS A 20 -2.54 9.33 -11.23
N ARG A 21 -1.69 8.46 -10.66
CA ARG A 21 -1.95 7.02 -10.55
C ARG A 21 -3.06 6.72 -9.55
N ILE A 22 -3.12 7.42 -8.42
CA ILE A 22 -4.20 7.28 -7.44
C ILE A 22 -5.54 7.67 -8.07
N ILE A 23 -5.62 8.82 -8.75
CA ILE A 23 -6.85 9.27 -9.41
C ILE A 23 -7.32 8.24 -10.45
N LYS A 24 -6.39 7.69 -11.23
CA LYS A 24 -6.70 6.61 -12.19
C LYS A 24 -7.17 5.32 -11.52
N ALA A 25 -6.61 4.97 -10.37
CA ALA A 25 -7.05 3.81 -9.60
C ALA A 25 -8.47 4.02 -9.06
N GLN A 26 -8.74 5.18 -8.47
CA GLN A 26 -10.07 5.54 -7.96
C GLN A 26 -11.14 5.54 -9.06
N ALA A 27 -10.80 6.02 -10.26
CA ALA A 27 -11.71 6.04 -11.40
C ALA A 27 -11.96 4.67 -12.05
N GLN A 28 -11.13 3.65 -11.79
CA GLN A 28 -11.29 2.34 -12.43
C GLN A 28 -12.57 1.62 -11.97
N GLY A 29 -12.94 1.80 -10.70
CA GLY A 29 -13.89 0.91 -10.03
C GLY A 29 -13.26 -0.44 -9.69
N PHE A 30 -13.71 -1.01 -8.57
CA PHE A 30 -13.32 -2.35 -8.10
C PHE A 30 -14.57 -3.05 -7.59
N ASP A 31 -14.68 -4.35 -7.85
CA ASP A 31 -15.85 -5.15 -7.50
C ASP A 31 -16.03 -5.25 -5.97
N GLU A 32 -14.91 -5.32 -5.25
CA GLU A 32 -14.89 -5.36 -3.80
C GLU A 32 -14.43 -4.03 -3.19
N PRO A 33 -14.90 -3.70 -1.96
CA PRO A 33 -14.56 -2.44 -1.32
C PRO A 33 -13.05 -2.30 -1.07
N VAL A 34 -12.46 -1.28 -1.70
CA VAL A 34 -11.07 -0.87 -1.42
C VAL A 34 -10.98 -0.15 -0.08
N THR A 35 -10.02 -0.53 0.76
CA THR A 35 -9.71 0.13 2.03
C THR A 35 -8.89 1.40 1.83
N ALA A 36 -7.86 1.34 0.98
CA ALA A 36 -7.02 2.49 0.64
C ALA A 36 -6.18 2.26 -0.64
N TYR A 37 -5.59 3.34 -1.14
CA TYR A 37 -4.64 3.34 -2.25
C TYR A 37 -3.24 3.56 -1.72
N LEU A 38 -2.27 2.79 -2.20
CA LEU A 38 -0.89 2.84 -1.73
C LEU A 38 0.08 3.25 -2.85
N CYS A 39 1.01 4.14 -2.50
CA CYS A 39 2.10 4.59 -3.37
C CYS A 39 3.47 4.17 -2.83
N GLY A 40 4.41 4.02 -3.76
CA GLY A 40 5.79 3.65 -3.44
C GLY A 40 5.90 2.29 -2.75
N VAL A 41 5.06 1.33 -3.13
CA VAL A 41 4.90 0.09 -2.37
C VAL A 41 6.04 -0.89 -2.62
N PHE A 42 6.40 -1.61 -1.55
CA PHE A 42 7.17 -2.84 -1.58
C PHE A 42 6.62 -3.82 -0.55
N ILE A 43 6.91 -5.11 -0.72
CA ILE A 43 6.47 -6.17 0.19
C ILE A 43 7.69 -6.72 0.92
N ARG A 44 7.62 -6.82 2.25
CA ARG A 44 8.68 -7.42 3.07
C ARG A 44 8.07 -8.21 4.20
N SER A 45 8.58 -9.41 4.45
CA SER A 45 8.12 -10.30 5.53
C SER A 45 6.59 -10.48 5.51
N ARG A 46 6.03 -10.76 4.32
CA ARG A 46 4.59 -10.86 4.05
C ARG A 46 3.75 -9.60 4.32
N SER A 47 4.34 -8.45 4.61
CA SER A 47 3.58 -7.21 4.79
C SER A 47 3.85 -6.22 3.66
N GLY A 48 2.81 -5.52 3.20
CA GLY A 48 2.96 -4.39 2.29
C GLY A 48 3.36 -3.15 3.07
N ILE A 49 4.34 -2.41 2.56
CA ILE A 49 4.79 -1.13 3.11
C ILE A 49 4.66 -0.07 2.03
N GLY A 50 3.98 1.03 2.34
CA GLY A 50 3.72 2.08 1.36
C GLY A 50 3.04 3.29 1.96
N VAL A 51 2.91 4.36 1.18
CA VAL A 51 2.24 5.58 1.62
C VAL A 51 0.77 5.54 1.25
N VAL A 52 -0.09 5.82 2.23
CA VAL A 52 -1.53 5.62 2.14
C VAL A 52 -2.28 6.86 1.67
N PHE A 53 -3.33 6.64 0.88
CA PHE A 53 -4.29 7.64 0.42
C PHE A 53 -5.71 7.09 0.45
N GLY A 54 -6.67 7.95 0.81
CA GLY A 54 -8.10 7.64 0.80
C GLY A 54 -8.48 6.51 1.76
N HIS A 55 -7.78 6.38 2.89
CA HIS A 55 -8.05 5.31 3.85
C HIS A 55 -9.44 5.46 4.47
N LYS A 56 -10.28 4.41 4.39
CA LYS A 56 -11.67 4.45 4.91
C LYS A 56 -11.77 4.67 6.42
N ARG A 57 -10.76 4.23 7.18
CA ARG A 57 -10.71 4.35 8.65
C ARG A 57 -9.69 5.40 9.10
N LYS A 58 -9.70 6.59 8.50
CA LYS A 58 -8.96 7.74 9.05
C LYS A 58 -9.48 7.96 10.46
N ASP A 59 -8.64 7.75 11.47
CA ASP A 59 -9.06 7.94 12.85
C ASP A 59 -8.89 9.41 13.26
N GLN A 60 -9.55 9.77 14.38
CA GLN A 60 -9.52 11.13 14.94
C GLN A 60 -8.11 11.60 15.36
N TYR A 61 -7.14 10.68 15.45
CA TYR A 61 -5.75 10.96 15.79
C TYR A 61 -4.86 11.12 14.55
N GLY A 62 -5.45 11.12 13.35
CA GLY A 62 -4.75 11.26 12.08
C GLY A 62 -4.04 9.98 11.62
N ARG A 63 -4.22 8.84 12.31
CA ARG A 63 -3.67 7.56 11.84
C ARG A 63 -4.36 7.20 10.53
N PHE A 64 -3.55 6.77 9.57
CA PHE A 64 -3.96 6.50 8.19
C PHE A 64 -4.44 7.74 7.41
N GLY A 65 -4.11 8.95 7.88
CA GLY A 65 -4.26 10.16 7.07
C GLY A 65 -3.50 10.05 5.74
N ASP A 66 -3.90 10.82 4.74
CA ASP A 66 -3.21 10.79 3.45
C ASP A 66 -1.74 11.23 3.61
N GLY A 67 -0.83 10.55 2.91
CA GLY A 67 0.61 10.82 3.01
C GLY A 67 1.34 10.08 4.14
N HIS A 68 0.64 9.31 4.98
CA HIS A 68 1.30 8.52 6.02
C HIS A 68 1.92 7.24 5.47
N LEU A 69 3.13 6.91 5.92
CA LEU A 69 3.73 5.60 5.69
C LEU A 69 3.02 4.57 6.58
N ILE A 70 2.53 3.49 5.97
CA ILE A 70 1.87 2.40 6.68
C ILE A 70 2.58 1.08 6.41
N ARG A 71 2.47 0.17 7.38
CA ARG A 71 2.72 -1.26 7.22
C ARG A 71 1.38 -1.97 7.36
N THR A 72 1.03 -2.81 6.40
CA THR A 72 -0.19 -3.63 6.49
C THR A 72 0.01 -4.81 7.45
N SER A 73 -1.08 -5.45 7.84
CA SER A 73 -1.01 -6.83 8.33
C SER A 73 -0.55 -7.79 7.24
N ASP A 74 -0.43 -9.07 7.59
CA ASP A 74 0.02 -10.10 6.67
C ASP A 74 -0.85 -10.15 5.42
N VAL A 75 -0.16 -10.10 4.29
CA VAL A 75 -0.73 -10.21 2.95
C VAL A 75 -1.10 -11.66 2.74
N LEU A 76 -2.39 -11.89 2.50
CA LEU A 76 -2.95 -13.19 2.19
C LEU A 76 -2.85 -13.47 0.69
N LYS A 77 -3.14 -12.45 -0.13
CA LYS A 77 -3.16 -12.57 -1.59
C LYS A 77 -2.76 -11.25 -2.23
N VAL A 78 -2.09 -11.34 -3.38
CA VAL A 78 -1.92 -10.21 -4.29
C VAL A 78 -2.33 -10.66 -5.68
N GLU A 79 -3.22 -9.91 -6.31
CA GLU A 79 -3.73 -10.23 -7.63
C GLU A 79 -3.90 -8.98 -8.49
N ARG A 80 -4.17 -9.18 -9.77
CA ARG A 80 -4.33 -8.09 -10.72
C ARG A 80 -5.79 -7.89 -11.05
N GLU A 81 -6.27 -6.67 -10.81
CA GLU A 81 -7.66 -6.25 -11.08
C GLU A 81 -7.63 -5.06 -12.01
N GLY A 82 -8.07 -5.30 -13.25
CA GLY A 82 -7.89 -4.35 -14.34
C GLY A 82 -6.41 -3.96 -14.51
N ARG A 83 -6.11 -2.69 -14.30
CA ARG A 83 -4.76 -2.11 -14.51
C ARG A 83 -3.90 -2.11 -13.26
N PHE A 84 -4.46 -2.39 -12.09
CA PHE A 84 -3.78 -2.27 -10.81
C PHE A 84 -3.58 -3.63 -10.15
N TRP A 85 -2.54 -3.70 -9.33
CA TRP A 85 -2.39 -4.81 -8.40
C TRP A 85 -3.16 -4.48 -7.13
N VAL A 86 -3.80 -5.49 -6.56
CA VAL A 86 -4.59 -5.38 -5.35
C VAL A 86 -4.09 -6.40 -4.35
N MET A 87 -3.85 -5.90 -3.13
CA MET A 87 -3.28 -6.64 -2.02
C MET A 87 -4.35 -6.82 -0.95
N THR A 88 -4.66 -8.06 -0.63
CA THR A 88 -5.69 -8.44 0.34
C THR A 88 -5.03 -8.98 1.60
N THR A 89 -5.40 -8.40 2.73
CA THR A 89 -5.10 -8.91 4.08
C THR A 89 -6.39 -9.46 4.69
N GLU A 90 -6.35 -9.95 5.93
CA GLU A 90 -7.52 -10.52 6.60
C GLU A 90 -8.76 -9.61 6.60
N ASN A 91 -8.57 -8.30 6.78
CA ASN A 91 -9.67 -7.34 6.98
C ASN A 91 -9.53 -6.07 6.13
N SER A 92 -8.64 -6.07 5.14
CA SER A 92 -8.36 -4.87 4.34
C SER A 92 -7.90 -5.20 2.92
N ARG A 93 -8.23 -4.30 2.00
CA ARG A 93 -7.91 -4.42 0.58
C ARG A 93 -7.23 -3.15 0.11
N TYR A 94 -6.01 -3.26 -0.40
CA TYR A 94 -5.16 -2.13 -0.76
C TYR A 94 -4.85 -2.15 -2.25
N VAL A 95 -5.13 -1.06 -2.95
CA VAL A 95 -4.76 -0.91 -4.36
C VAL A 95 -3.36 -0.34 -4.46
N LEU A 96 -2.49 -1.01 -5.20
CA LEU A 96 -1.09 -0.64 -5.40
C LEU A 96 -0.98 0.31 -6.60
N ALA A 97 -1.05 1.62 -6.35
CA ALA A 97 -1.02 2.65 -7.38
C ALA A 97 0.37 2.78 -8.03
N THR A 98 1.43 2.74 -7.20
CA THR A 98 2.84 2.79 -7.63
C THR A 98 3.73 1.90 -6.75
N PHE A 99 4.88 1.51 -7.28
CA PHE A 99 5.88 0.70 -6.59
C PHE A 99 7.09 1.55 -6.23
N GLN A 100 7.79 1.20 -5.15
CA GLN A 100 9.09 1.79 -4.84
C GLN A 100 10.03 1.58 -6.04
N ARG A 101 10.72 2.67 -6.44
CA ARG A 101 11.51 2.72 -7.69
C ARG A 101 12.58 1.62 -7.82
N VAL A 102 13.19 1.23 -6.71
CA VAL A 102 14.33 0.29 -6.70
C VAL A 102 13.85 -1.16 -6.55
N ASN A 103 13.15 -1.50 -5.48
CA ASN A 103 12.84 -2.89 -5.12
C ASN A 103 11.34 -3.24 -5.17
N GLY A 104 10.44 -2.27 -5.44
CA GLY A 104 9.01 -2.48 -5.20
C GLY A 104 8.43 -3.58 -6.08
N ARG A 105 8.74 -3.57 -7.38
CA ARG A 105 8.28 -4.61 -8.31
C ARG A 105 8.97 -5.95 -8.08
N ALA A 106 10.26 -5.95 -7.76
CA ALA A 106 11.00 -7.16 -7.43
C ALA A 106 10.38 -7.86 -6.20
N SER A 107 10.08 -7.08 -5.15
CA SER A 107 9.44 -7.60 -3.94
C SER A 107 8.04 -8.19 -4.17
N LEU A 108 7.27 -7.62 -5.10
CA LEU A 108 6.00 -8.21 -5.52
C LEU A 108 6.21 -9.56 -6.21
N HIS A 109 7.17 -9.62 -7.14
CA HIS A 109 7.49 -10.85 -7.85
C HIS A 109 7.97 -11.95 -6.89
N ASP A 110 8.83 -11.60 -5.93
CA ASP A 110 9.31 -12.50 -4.89
C ASP A 110 8.14 -13.00 -4.02
N PHE A 111 7.24 -12.10 -3.62
CA PHE A 111 6.04 -12.50 -2.88
C PHE A 111 5.19 -13.49 -3.67
N LEU A 112 4.90 -13.21 -4.95
CA LEU A 112 4.09 -14.10 -5.79
C LEU A 112 4.75 -15.47 -5.95
N ARG A 113 6.06 -15.50 -6.24
CA ARG A 113 6.84 -16.74 -6.37
C ARG A 113 6.80 -17.57 -5.07
N LEU A 114 6.99 -16.92 -3.93
CA LEU A 114 6.95 -17.60 -2.63
C LEU A 114 5.54 -18.05 -2.26
N SER A 115 4.51 -17.25 -2.55
CA SER A 115 3.11 -17.61 -2.27
C SER A 115 2.62 -18.80 -3.09
N GLN A 116 3.14 -18.98 -4.32
CA GLN A 116 2.85 -20.15 -5.16
C GLN A 116 3.52 -21.42 -4.64
N GLY A 117 4.65 -21.30 -3.91
CA GLY A 117 5.31 -22.43 -3.25
C GLY A 117 4.81 -22.71 -1.82
N LEU A 118 4.17 -21.73 -1.18
CA LEU A 118 3.71 -21.78 0.21
C LEU A 118 2.20 -22.01 0.29
N HIS A 119 1.71 -23.13 -0.23
CA HIS A 119 0.38 -23.67 0.12
C HIS A 119 0.39 -24.30 1.53
N HIS A 120 1.05 -23.69 2.50
CA HIS A 120 0.97 -24.07 3.91
C HIS A 120 0.52 -22.85 4.70
N THR A 121 -0.79 -22.78 4.90
CA THR A 121 -1.38 -21.96 5.96
C THR A 121 -0.78 -22.38 7.28
N THR A 122 -0.25 -21.43 8.04
CA THR A 122 0.18 -21.62 9.43
C THR A 122 -0.90 -22.42 10.18
N PRO A 123 -0.58 -23.51 10.90
CA PRO A 123 -1.56 -24.27 11.65
C PRO A 123 -2.29 -23.35 12.63
N ARG A 124 -3.62 -23.40 12.62
CA ARG A 124 -4.47 -22.49 13.42
C ARG A 124 -4.45 -22.79 14.93
N VAL A 125 -3.70 -23.80 15.37
CA VAL A 125 -3.70 -24.26 16.76
C VAL A 125 -2.28 -24.71 17.15
N LEU A 126 -1.69 -24.03 18.13
CA LEU A 126 -0.71 -24.65 19.01
C LEU A 126 -1.53 -25.48 20.01
N GLN A 127 -1.48 -26.81 19.87
CA GLN A 127 -1.91 -27.71 20.95
C GLN A 127 -0.80 -27.81 21.99
#